data_AF-A0A401TL01-F1
#
_entry.id   AF-A0A401TL01-F1
#
_cell.length_a   1.000
_cell.length_b   1.000
_cell.length_c   1.000
_cell.angle_alpha   90.00
_cell.angle_beta   90.00
_cell.angle_gamma   90.00
#
_symmetry.space_group_name_H-M   'P 1'
#
loop_
_entity.id
_entity.type
_entity.pdbx_description
1 polymer ?
#
loop_
_entity_poly.entity_id
_entity_poly.type
_entity_poly.pdbx_seq_one_letter_code
_entity_poly.pdbx_strand_id
1 'polypeptide(L)'
;KKLDLFANVVHVNSLPGYSTRHNNLDLVIIREQTEGEYSSLEYESAQGVIECLKIITREKSRRIAKFAFDYATKKGRSKVTAVHKANI
;
A
#
# COMPACT_ATOMS: atom_id res chain seq x y z
N LYS A 1 -15.71 2.34 -4.38
CA LYS A 1 -15.52 3.18 -5.60
C LYS A 1 -16.11 4.59 -5.49
N LYS A 2 -17.36 4.79 -5.03
CA LYS A 2 -18.03 6.12 -5.07
C LYS A 2 -17.24 7.30 -4.46
N LEU A 3 -16.44 7.05 -3.42
CA LEU A 3 -15.67 8.09 -2.73
C LEU A 3 -14.20 8.19 -3.19
N ASP A 4 -13.74 7.27 -4.04
CA ASP A 4 -12.36 7.25 -4.55
C ASP A 4 -11.27 7.42 -3.47
N LEU A 5 -11.45 6.75 -2.33
CA LEU A 5 -10.48 6.74 -1.24
C LEU A 5 -9.27 5.88 -1.63
N PHE A 6 -8.31 6.47 -2.32
CA PHE A 6 -7.23 5.73 -2.98
C PHE A 6 -6.01 5.41 -2.09
N ALA A 7 -5.79 6.17 -1.02
CA ALA A 7 -4.66 6.01 -0.13
C ALA A 7 -5.11 5.57 1.26
N ASN A 8 -4.64 4.42 1.71
CA ASN A 8 -4.74 3.98 3.09
C ASN A 8 -3.45 4.36 3.83
N VAL A 9 -3.58 4.93 5.03
CA VAL A 9 -2.44 5.37 5.86
C VAL A 9 -2.52 4.67 7.20
N VAL A 10 -1.47 3.93 7.55
CA VAL A 10 -1.36 3.22 8.83
C VAL A 10 -0.14 3.72 9.58
N HIS A 11 -0.35 4.13 10.82
CA HIS A 11 0.71 4.54 11.72
C HIS A 11 1.14 3.35 12.57
N VAL A 12 2.44 3.06 12.59
CA VAL A 12 3.01 1.98 13.39
C VAL A 12 4.03 2.62 14.33
N ASN A 13 3.59 2.79 15.57
CA ASN A 13 4.35 3.47 16.61
C ASN A 13 4.45 2.57 17.85
N SER A 14 5.63 2.52 18.46
CA SER A 14 5.77 1.97 19.81
C SER A 14 5.07 2.89 20.82
N LEU A 15 4.24 2.32 21.68
CA LEU A 15 3.52 3.06 22.73
C LEU A 15 4.33 3.08 24.03
N PRO A 16 4.56 4.25 24.64
CA PRO A 16 5.20 4.34 25.94
C PRO A 16 4.47 3.52 27.00
N GLY A 17 5.20 2.74 27.79
CA GLY A 17 4.64 1.92 28.87
C GLY A 17 4.11 0.55 28.43
N TYR A 18 4.17 0.20 27.14
CA TYR A 18 3.73 -1.11 26.66
C TYR A 18 4.92 -1.94 26.16
N SER A 19 5.20 -3.06 26.84
CA SER A 19 6.30 -3.95 26.46
C SER A 19 5.91 -4.82 25.28
N THR A 20 6.71 -4.79 24.23
CA THR A 20 6.56 -5.67 23.07
C THR A 20 7.93 -6.23 22.65
N ARG A 21 7.93 -7.23 21.75
CA ARG A 21 9.17 -7.79 21.21
C ARG A 21 10.05 -6.74 20.50
N HIS A 22 9.43 -5.75 19.83
CA HIS A 22 10.10 -4.76 18.99
C HIS A 22 9.82 -3.34 19.48
N ASN A 23 10.88 -2.57 19.74
CA ASN A 23 10.77 -1.25 20.36
C ASN A 23 11.25 -0.13 19.42
N ASN A 24 10.95 1.12 19.79
CA ASN A 24 11.34 2.33 19.05
C ASN A 24 10.87 2.34 17.58
N LEU A 25 9.67 1.81 17.34
CA LEU A 25 9.04 1.83 16.03
C LEU A 25 8.41 3.20 15.78
N ASP A 26 8.73 3.79 14.63
CA ASP A 26 8.04 4.95 14.09
C ASP A 26 8.07 4.90 12.56
N LEU A 27 7.06 4.23 11.99
CA LEU A 27 6.91 4.10 10.55
C LEU A 27 5.46 4.32 10.14
N VAL A 28 5.28 4.78 8.91
CA VAL A 28 3.97 4.98 8.30
C VAL A 28 3.90 4.14 7.04
N ILE A 29 2.86 3.31 6.95
CA ILE A 29 2.57 2.51 5.76
C ILE A 29 1.51 3.25 4.96
N ILE A 30 1.84 3.57 3.71
CA ILE A 30 0.91 4.18 2.75
C ILE A 30 0.68 3.16 1.64
N ARG A 31 -0.58 2.74 1.46
CA ARG A 31 -0.95 1.69 0.53
C ARG A 31 -2.02 2.16 -0.45
N GLU A 32 -1.80 1.86 -1.73
CA GLU A 32 -2.81 1.98 -2.79
C GLU A 32 -3.90 0.92 -2.56
N GLN A 33 -5.17 1.31 -2.60
CA GLN A 33 -6.30 0.41 -2.26
C GLN A 33 -7.40 0.35 -3.33
N THR A 34 -7.14 0.77 -4.57
CA THR A 34 -8.15 0.80 -5.65
C THR A 34 -7.82 -0.10 -6.83
N GLU A 35 -6.62 -0.66 -6.89
CA GLU A 35 -6.18 -1.60 -7.93
C GLU A 35 -5.30 -2.71 -7.34
N GLY A 36 -4.56 -3.43 -8.19
CA GLY A 36 -3.78 -4.61 -7.80
C GLY A 36 -4.70 -5.72 -7.33
N GLU A 37 -4.58 -6.09 -6.06
CA GLU A 37 -5.32 -7.24 -5.50
C GLU A 37 -6.80 -6.93 -5.31
N TYR A 38 -7.14 -5.65 -5.38
CA TYR A 38 -8.50 -5.14 -5.31
C TYR A 38 -9.16 -4.98 -6.69
N SER A 39 -8.53 -5.48 -7.76
CA SER A 39 -9.17 -5.56 -9.08
C SER A 39 -10.40 -6.47 -9.06
N SER A 40 -10.39 -7.51 -8.21
CA SER A 40 -11.45 -8.53 -8.10
C SER A 40 -11.78 -9.18 -9.44
N LEU A 41 -10.76 -9.41 -10.27
CA LEU A 41 -10.88 -10.09 -11.56
C LEU A 41 -10.34 -11.50 -11.42
N GLU A 42 -11.23 -12.45 -11.19
CA GLU A 42 -10.91 -13.85 -11.00
C GLU A 42 -11.85 -14.71 -11.85
N TYR A 43 -11.34 -15.76 -12.48
CA TYR A 43 -12.16 -16.71 -13.23
C TYR A 43 -11.54 -18.11 -13.23
N GLU A 44 -12.39 -19.10 -13.43
CA GLU A 44 -12.01 -20.49 -13.63
C GLU A 44 -11.90 -20.78 -15.13
N SER A 45 -10.67 -20.91 -15.66
CA SER A 45 -10.43 -21.09 -17.10
C SER A 45 -10.68 -22.52 -17.58
N ALA A 46 -10.50 -23.48 -16.67
CA ALA A 46 -10.85 -24.88 -16.79
C ALA A 46 -11.16 -25.43 -15.40
N GLN A 47 -11.84 -26.57 -15.31
CA GLN A 47 -12.21 -27.17 -14.02
C GLN A 47 -10.97 -27.33 -13.12
N GLY A 48 -10.97 -26.64 -11.99
CA GLY A 48 -9.88 -26.61 -11.01
C GLY A 48 -8.73 -25.62 -11.29
N VAL A 49 -8.80 -24.82 -12.37
CA VAL A 49 -7.78 -23.84 -12.74
C VAL A 49 -8.32 -22.42 -12.51
N ILE A 50 -7.84 -21.76 -11.45
CA ILE A 50 -8.24 -20.39 -11.09
C ILE A 50 -7.17 -19.40 -11.53
N GLU A 51 -7.59 -18.37 -12.25
CA GLU A 51 -6.75 -17.26 -12.70
C GLU A 51 -7.17 -15.97 -12.00
N CYS A 52 -6.19 -15.22 -11.49
CA CYS A 52 -6.39 -13.92 -10.84
C CYS A 52 -5.66 -12.83 -11.64
N LEU A 53 -6.41 -11.88 -12.20
CA LEU A 53 -5.87 -10.79 -13.00
C LEU A 53 -5.69 -9.54 -12.15
N LYS A 54 -4.43 -9.18 -11.94
CA LYS A 54 -4.02 -8.01 -11.15
C LYS A 54 -3.66 -6.88 -12.09
N ILE A 55 -4.38 -5.77 -11.99
CA ILE A 55 -4.16 -4.60 -12.84
C ILE A 55 -3.44 -3.53 -12.02
N ILE A 56 -2.33 -3.02 -12.54
CA ILE A 56 -1.60 -1.88 -11.98
C ILE A 56 -1.47 -0.84 -13.08
N THR A 57 -1.88 0.39 -12.80
CA THR A 57 -1.86 1.48 -13.78
C THR A 57 -0.83 2.53 -13.39
N ARG A 58 -0.18 3.12 -14.41
CA ARG A 58 0.78 4.21 -14.20
C ARG A 58 0.13 5.40 -13.49
N GLU A 59 -1.12 5.71 -13.82
CA GLU A 59 -1.85 6.84 -13.25
C GLU A 59 -2.02 6.71 -11.73
N LYS A 60 -2.57 5.57 -11.26
CA LYS A 60 -2.82 5.33 -9.84
C LYS A 60 -1.51 5.13 -9.06
N SER A 61 -0.53 4.46 -9.66
CA SER A 61 0.83 4.36 -9.10
C SER A 61 1.46 5.74 -8.90
N ARG A 62 1.35 6.64 -9.87
CA ARG A 62 1.85 8.02 -9.74
C ARG A 62 1.10 8.80 -8.66
N ARG A 63 -0.22 8.60 -8.57
CA ARG A 63 -1.07 9.26 -7.57
C ARG A 63 -0.69 8.88 -6.13
N ILE A 64 -0.50 7.58 -5.86
CA ILE A 64 -0.10 7.11 -4.52
C ILE A 64 1.34 7.53 -4.19
N ALA A 65 2.26 7.50 -5.18
CA ALA A 65 3.62 7.98 -5.00
C ALA A 65 3.65 9.47 -4.62
N LYS A 66 2.90 10.31 -5.35
CA LYS A 66 2.78 11.74 -5.03
C LYS A 66 2.24 11.95 -3.62
N PHE A 67 1.16 11.25 -3.25
CA PHE A 67 0.59 11.34 -1.92
C PHE A 67 1.61 10.96 -0.83
N ALA A 68 2.41 9.90 -1.05
CA ALA A 68 3.43 9.49 -0.09
C ALA A 68 4.53 10.54 0.09
N PHE A 69 5.01 11.16 -0.98
CA PHE A 69 5.99 12.25 -0.89
C PHE A 69 5.40 13.52 -0.26
N ASP A 70 4.19 13.93 -0.65
CA ASP A 70 3.50 15.07 -0.04
C ASP A 70 3.30 14.86 1.47
N TYR A 71 2.88 13.65 1.86
CA TYR A 71 2.73 13.24 3.26
C TYR A 71 4.06 13.33 4.00
N ALA A 72 5.13 12.78 3.40
CA ALA A 72 6.47 12.79 4.00
C ALA A 72 6.96 14.23 4.23
N THR A 73 6.86 15.11 3.23
CA THR A 73 7.22 16.53 3.37
C THR A 73 6.40 17.23 4.45
N LYS A 74 5.07 17.05 4.45
CA LYS A 74 4.18 17.68 5.43
C LYS A 74 4.41 17.20 6.87
N LYS A 75 4.86 15.95 7.04
CA LYS A 75 5.11 15.32 8.35
C LYS A 75 6.59 15.29 8.75
N GLY A 76 7.48 15.94 7.99
CA GLY A 76 8.90 15.99 8.30
C GLY A 76 9.62 14.63 8.22
N ARG A 77 9.14 13.71 7.38
CA ARG A 77 9.77 12.40 7.15
C ARG A 77 10.88 12.55 6.10
N SER A 78 12.06 12.02 6.40
CA SER A 78 13.26 12.14 5.53
C SER A 78 13.41 11.04 4.49
N LYS A 79 12.66 9.93 4.60
CA LYS A 79 12.78 8.76 3.72
C LYS A 79 11.42 8.23 3.30
N VAL A 80 11.27 7.99 2.00
CA VAL A 80 10.17 7.23 1.41
C VAL A 80 10.79 6.01 0.74
N THR A 81 10.24 4.82 1.00
CA THR A 81 10.72 3.57 0.39
C THR A 81 9.57 2.91 -0.36
N ALA A 82 9.73 2.70 -1.66
CA ALA A 82 8.79 1.90 -2.45
C ALA A 82 9.07 0.41 -2.21
N VAL A 83 8.06 -0.34 -1.76
CA VAL A 83 8.16 -1.79 -1.57
C VAL A 83 7.51 -2.47 -2.77
N HIS A 84 8.23 -3.38 -3.41
CA HIS A 84 7.79 -4.06 -4.62
C HIS A 84 8.42 -5.47 -4.74
N LYS A 85 7.95 -6.25 -5.71
CA LYS A 85 8.51 -7.55 -6.10
C LYS A 85 8.82 -7.58 -7.60
N ALA A 86 9.51 -6.56 -8.09
CA ALA A 86 9.77 -6.36 -9.53
C ALA A 86 10.99 -7.15 -10.06
N ASN A 87 11.54 -8.05 -9.25
CA ASN A 87 12.60 -8.96 -9.66
C ASN A 87 12.06 -10.20 -10.38
N ILE A 88 10.74 -10.32 -10.45
CA ILE A 88 9.95 -11.26 -11.25
C ILE A 88 9.11 -10.38 -12.16
#